data_AF-A0A6P5S1Z3-F1
#
_entry.id   AF-A0A6P5S1Z3-F1
#
_cell.length_a   1.000
_cell.length_b   1.000
_cell.length_c   1.000
_cell.angle_alpha   90.00
_cell.angle_beta   90.00
_cell.angle_gamma   90.00
#
_symmetry.space_group_name_H-M   'P 1'
#
loop_
_entity.id
_entity.type
_entity.pdbx_description
1 polymer ?
#
loop_
_entity_poly.entity_id
_entity_poly.type
_entity_poly.pdbx_seq_one_letter_code
_entity_poly.pdbx_strand_id
1 'polypeptide(L)'
;MNYNQGIPGDGRCLFRSVVHGACLRAGKPSPSDVLQRELADELRAKVADEFIKRRADTEWFLEDDFETYVVQMRQPHIWGGEPELLMSSHVLKMPITVYMRANDSGSLKIIAEYGQEYGKDNPIRVLYHGYGHYDTMRGSATGAQSKLYKQR
;
A
#
# COMPACT_ATOMS: atom_id res chain seq x y z
N MET A 1 4.97 -22.22 -16.49
CA MET A 1 3.63 -21.62 -16.65
C MET A 1 3.63 -20.28 -15.92
N ASN A 2 3.71 -19.17 -16.66
CA ASN A 2 3.69 -17.81 -16.08
C ASN A 2 2.24 -17.33 -16.00
N TYR A 3 1.54 -17.65 -14.93
CA TYR A 3 0.31 -16.94 -14.58
C TYR A 3 0.70 -15.69 -13.77
N ASN A 4 1.25 -14.68 -14.46
CA ASN A 4 1.46 -13.37 -13.85
C ASN A 4 0.22 -12.52 -14.14
N GLN A 5 -0.88 -12.83 -13.46
CA GLN A 5 -2.04 -11.95 -13.40
C GLN A 5 -1.66 -10.78 -12.49
N GLY A 6 -1.54 -9.59 -13.07
CA GLY A 6 -1.39 -8.34 -12.32
C GLY A 6 -2.59 -8.12 -11.39
N ILE A 7 -2.42 -7.25 -10.41
CA ILE A 7 -3.50 -6.92 -9.47
C ILE A 7 -4.72 -6.36 -10.24
N PRO A 8 -5.95 -6.84 -9.99
CA PRO A 8 -7.15 -6.31 -10.64
C PRO A 8 -7.46 -4.86 -10.25
N GLY A 9 -8.00 -4.08 -11.20
CA GLY A 9 -8.49 -2.71 -10.98
C GLY A 9 -9.94 -2.66 -10.47
N ASP A 10 -10.29 -3.43 -9.44
CA ASP A 10 -11.66 -3.56 -8.90
C ASP A 10 -11.94 -2.66 -7.68
N GLY A 11 -11.13 -1.63 -7.48
CA GLY A 11 -11.13 -0.78 -6.28
C GLY A 11 -10.31 -1.33 -5.12
N ARG A 12 -9.83 -2.58 -5.17
CA ARG A 12 -8.99 -3.18 -4.11
C ARG A 12 -7.51 -3.17 -4.41
N CYS A 13 -7.09 -2.58 -5.53
CA CYS A 13 -5.73 -2.74 -6.04
C CYS A 13 -4.66 -2.44 -4.96
N LEU A 14 -4.76 -1.30 -4.28
CA LEU A 14 -3.85 -0.92 -3.19
C LEU A 14 -3.77 -1.99 -2.10
N PHE A 15 -4.90 -2.40 -1.54
CA PHE A 15 -4.94 -3.38 -0.45
C PHE A 15 -4.44 -4.76 -0.91
N ARG A 16 -4.80 -5.19 -2.12
CA ARG A 16 -4.30 -6.43 -2.72
C ARG A 16 -2.78 -6.39 -2.90
N SER A 17 -2.22 -5.27 -3.37
CA SER A 17 -0.77 -5.10 -3.49
C SER A 17 -0.06 -5.19 -2.14
N VAL A 18 -0.64 -4.59 -1.10
CA VAL A 18 -0.08 -4.62 0.26
C VAL A 18 -0.11 -6.04 0.84
N VAL A 19 -1.24 -6.74 0.80
CA VAL A 19 -1.33 -8.10 1.37
C VAL A 19 -0.46 -9.10 0.61
N HIS A 20 -0.40 -8.98 -0.71
CA HIS A 20 0.49 -9.80 -1.54
C HIS A 20 1.96 -9.49 -1.20
N GLY A 21 2.34 -8.22 -1.08
CA GLY A 21 3.68 -7.82 -0.65
C GLY A 21 4.04 -8.33 0.75
N ALA A 22 3.09 -8.33 1.70
CA ALA A 22 3.26 -8.92 3.02
C ALA A 22 3.47 -10.44 2.98
N CYS A 23 2.76 -11.16 2.11
CA CYS A 23 2.98 -12.61 1.89
C CYS A 23 4.40 -12.88 1.36
N LEU A 24 4.84 -12.13 0.36
CA LEU A 24 6.19 -12.26 -0.21
C LEU A 24 7.26 -11.96 0.83
N ARG A 25 7.07 -10.91 1.63
CA ARG A 25 7.96 -10.56 2.75
C ARG A 25 8.09 -11.71 3.77
N ALA A 26 7.00 -12.43 4.02
CA ALA A 26 6.96 -13.58 4.92
C ALA A 26 7.47 -14.90 4.28
N GLY A 27 7.97 -14.87 3.03
CA GLY A 27 8.40 -16.08 2.30
C GLY A 27 7.24 -17.01 1.92
N LYS A 28 6.00 -16.53 1.99
CA LYS A 28 4.81 -17.31 1.62
C LYS A 28 4.57 -17.23 0.11
N PRO A 29 3.96 -18.27 -0.50
CA PRO A 29 3.56 -18.20 -1.89
C PRO A 29 2.55 -17.06 -2.10
N SER A 30 2.46 -16.59 -3.34
CA SER A 30 1.43 -15.65 -3.76
C SER A 30 0.04 -16.21 -3.41
N PRO A 31 -0.79 -15.47 -2.66
CA PRO A 31 -2.17 -15.89 -2.42
C PRO A 31 -2.96 -16.01 -3.73
N SER A 32 -3.95 -16.89 -3.76
CA SER A 32 -4.90 -17.01 -4.87
C SER A 32 -5.72 -15.72 -5.02
N ASP A 33 -6.37 -15.50 -6.17
CA ASP A 33 -7.19 -14.29 -6.37
C ASP A 33 -8.31 -14.16 -5.32
N VAL A 34 -8.98 -15.26 -4.99
CA VAL A 34 -10.02 -15.29 -3.95
C VAL A 34 -9.46 -14.88 -2.59
N LEU A 35 -8.31 -15.45 -2.20
CA LEU A 35 -7.68 -15.14 -0.93
C LEU A 35 -7.12 -13.70 -0.90
N GLN A 36 -6.59 -13.20 -2.02
CA GLN A 36 -6.18 -11.80 -2.14
C GLN A 36 -7.34 -10.85 -1.90
N ARG A 37 -8.52 -11.16 -2.45
CA ARG A 37 -9.73 -10.36 -2.25
C ARG A 37 -10.14 -10.32 -0.79
N GLU A 38 -10.21 -11.49 -0.14
CA GLU A 38 -10.60 -11.60 1.27
C GLU A 38 -9.63 -10.87 2.20
N LEU A 39 -8.32 -11.09 2.02
CA LEU A 39 -7.29 -10.40 2.80
C LEU A 39 -7.28 -8.89 2.55
N ALA A 40 -7.55 -8.44 1.32
CA ALA A 40 -7.65 -7.03 0.99
C ALA A 40 -8.84 -6.36 1.69
N ASP A 41 -10.00 -7.02 1.71
CA ASP A 41 -11.19 -6.51 2.40
C ASP A 41 -11.02 -6.53 3.93
N GLU A 42 -10.34 -7.55 4.47
CA GLU A 42 -9.97 -7.60 5.90
C GLU A 42 -9.00 -6.47 6.27
N LEU A 43 -7.95 -6.26 5.48
CA LEU A 43 -6.99 -5.17 5.71
C LEU A 43 -7.68 -3.81 5.63
N ARG A 44 -8.55 -3.61 4.64
CA ARG A 44 -9.36 -2.38 4.48
C ARG A 44 -10.20 -2.08 5.72
N ALA A 45 -10.89 -3.09 6.25
CA ALA A 45 -11.69 -2.92 7.48
C ALA A 45 -10.81 -2.49 8.67
N LYS A 46 -9.64 -3.12 8.84
CA LYS A 46 -8.67 -2.75 9.90
C LYS A 46 -8.06 -1.37 9.70
N VAL A 47 -7.84 -0.96 8.45
CA VAL A 47 -7.36 0.40 8.14
C VAL A 47 -8.39 1.45 8.53
N ALA A 48 -9.67 1.22 8.24
CA ALA A 48 -10.76 2.09 8.70
C ALA A 48 -10.83 2.16 10.24
N ASP A 49 -10.61 1.03 10.94
CA ASP A 49 -10.54 1.03 12.41
C ASP A 49 -9.32 1.78 12.93
N GLU A 50 -8.16 1.66 12.28
CA GLU A 50 -6.93 2.35 12.67
C GLU A 50 -7.03 3.87 12.45
N PHE A 51 -7.76 4.34 11.43
CA PHE A 51 -8.11 5.76 11.30
C PHE A 51 -8.87 6.27 12.52
N ILE A 52 -9.94 5.58 12.95
CA ILE A 52 -10.74 5.97 14.13
C ILE A 52 -9.84 6.06 15.36
N LYS A 53 -9.00 5.05 15.58
CA LYS A 53 -8.07 4.98 16.70
C LYS A 53 -7.05 6.13 16.70
N ARG A 54 -6.68 6.63 15.51
CA ARG A 54 -5.68 7.68 15.30
C ARG A 54 -6.30 8.98 14.80
N ARG A 55 -7.58 9.22 15.06
CA ARG A 55 -8.30 10.38 14.52
C ARG A 55 -7.56 11.70 14.75
N ALA A 56 -7.07 11.91 15.98
CA ALA A 56 -6.35 13.13 16.35
C ALA A 56 -5.11 13.42 15.46
N ASP A 57 -4.47 12.36 14.94
CA ASP A 57 -3.27 12.48 14.10
C ASP A 57 -3.60 12.49 12.61
N THR A 58 -4.82 12.05 12.22
CA THR A 58 -5.16 11.75 10.83
C THR A 58 -6.22 12.65 10.20
N GLU A 59 -7.17 13.15 10.99
CA GLU A 59 -8.33 13.89 10.48
C GLU A 59 -7.93 15.15 9.69
N TRP A 60 -6.90 15.86 10.13
CA TRP A 60 -6.49 17.13 9.54
C TRP A 60 -5.94 17.04 8.11
N PHE A 61 -5.54 15.85 7.65
CA PHE A 61 -5.01 15.64 6.29
C PHE A 61 -5.96 14.88 5.37
N LEU A 62 -7.15 14.50 5.85
CA LEU A 62 -8.17 13.94 5.00
C LEU A 62 -8.93 15.06 4.28
N GLU A 63 -9.20 14.87 2.99
CA GLU A 63 -9.87 15.89 2.18
C GLU A 63 -11.37 15.99 2.50
N ASP A 64 -11.98 14.88 2.91
CA ASP A 64 -13.41 14.77 3.24
C ASP A 64 -13.67 14.84 4.75
N ASP A 65 -14.95 15.02 5.10
CA ASP A 65 -15.42 14.79 6.47
C ASP A 65 -14.98 13.40 6.98
N PHE A 66 -14.38 13.37 8.17
CA PHE A 66 -13.74 12.18 8.71
C PHE A 66 -14.68 10.97 8.80
N GLU A 67 -15.90 11.19 9.31
CA GLU A 67 -16.87 10.11 9.50
C GLU A 67 -17.30 9.53 8.15
N THR A 68 -17.61 10.42 7.21
CA THR A 68 -17.96 10.05 5.84
C THR A 68 -16.82 9.28 5.17
N TYR A 69 -15.58 9.77 5.30
CA TYR A 69 -14.39 9.14 4.75
C TYR A 69 -14.21 7.71 5.28
N VAL A 70 -14.27 7.51 6.59
CA VAL A 70 -14.10 6.20 7.22
C VAL A 70 -15.20 5.23 6.80
N VAL A 71 -16.45 5.68 6.72
CA VAL A 71 -17.58 4.85 6.25
C VAL A 71 -17.38 4.44 4.79
N GLN A 72 -16.99 5.37 3.93
CA GLN A 72 -16.72 5.10 2.52
C GLN A 72 -15.52 4.16 2.34
N MET A 73 -14.44 4.35 3.08
CA MET A 73 -13.22 3.56 2.94
C MET A 73 -13.47 2.06 3.19
N ARG A 74 -14.47 1.70 4.00
CA ARG A 74 -14.88 0.30 4.18
C ARG A 74 -15.51 -0.32 2.94
N GLN A 75 -16.03 0.47 2.01
CA GLN A 75 -16.71 -0.03 0.82
C GLN A 75 -15.70 -0.52 -0.22
N PRO A 76 -15.78 -1.77 -0.70
CA PRO A 76 -14.68 -2.37 -1.45
C PRO A 76 -14.32 -1.75 -2.81
N HIS A 77 -15.21 -0.93 -3.37
CA HIS A 77 -15.02 -0.25 -4.64
C HIS A 77 -14.32 1.12 -4.49
N ILE A 78 -14.20 1.63 -3.26
CA ILE A 78 -13.47 2.87 -2.98
C ILE A 78 -11.98 2.62 -3.09
N TRP A 79 -11.28 3.52 -3.77
CA TRP A 79 -9.85 3.42 -4.01
C TRP A 79 -9.11 3.94 -2.78
N GLY A 80 -8.02 3.27 -2.42
CA GLY A 80 -7.10 3.77 -1.40
C GLY A 80 -5.99 4.61 -2.01
N GLY A 81 -5.31 5.39 -1.16
CA GLY A 81 -4.14 6.18 -1.50
C GLY A 81 -3.09 6.21 -0.39
N GLU A 82 -2.43 7.36 -0.26
CA GLU A 82 -1.39 7.59 0.75
C GLU A 82 -1.89 7.45 2.20
N PRO A 83 -3.08 7.96 2.59
CA PRO A 83 -3.63 7.74 3.92
C PRO A 83 -3.77 6.24 4.27
N GLU A 84 -4.29 5.44 3.34
CA GLU A 84 -4.47 3.99 3.54
C GLU A 84 -3.14 3.26 3.65
N LEU A 85 -2.10 3.68 2.91
CA LEU A 85 -0.76 3.09 3.02
C LEU A 85 -0.13 3.38 4.38
N LEU A 86 -0.27 4.62 4.88
CA LEU A 86 0.19 4.98 6.21
C LEU A 86 -0.51 4.12 7.27
N MET A 87 -1.85 4.03 7.24
CA MET A 87 -2.60 3.21 8.20
C MET A 87 -2.29 1.72 8.05
N SER A 88 -2.12 1.22 6.82
CA SER A 88 -1.72 -0.17 6.57
C SER A 88 -0.39 -0.50 7.24
N SER A 89 0.57 0.43 7.23
CA SER A 89 1.86 0.25 7.92
C SER A 89 1.70 0.06 9.42
N HIS A 90 0.76 0.79 10.04
CA HIS A 90 0.44 0.66 11.45
C HIS A 90 -0.35 -0.62 11.79
N VAL A 91 -1.30 -1.02 10.94
CA VAL A 91 -2.08 -2.26 11.09
C VAL A 91 -1.16 -3.48 11.00
N LEU A 92 -0.27 -3.50 10.01
CA LEU A 92 0.63 -4.63 9.76
C LEU A 92 1.89 -4.59 10.63
N LYS A 93 2.21 -3.43 11.23
CA LYS A 93 3.47 -3.18 11.95
C LYS A 93 4.69 -3.46 11.07
N MET A 94 4.65 -2.95 9.84
CA MET A 94 5.69 -3.16 8.82
C MET A 94 5.92 -1.88 8.01
N PRO A 95 7.18 -1.58 7.63
CA PRO A 95 7.45 -0.48 6.72
C PRO A 95 6.93 -0.80 5.31
N ILE A 96 6.44 0.23 4.62
CA ILE A 96 5.96 0.15 3.24
C ILE A 96 6.77 1.13 2.39
N THR A 97 7.28 0.66 1.25
CA THR A 97 7.98 1.49 0.26
C THR A 97 7.20 1.47 -1.04
N VAL A 98 6.86 2.67 -1.54
CA VAL A 98 6.15 2.86 -2.79
C VAL A 98 7.15 3.20 -3.89
N TYR A 99 7.14 2.39 -4.94
CA TYR A 99 7.95 2.59 -6.13
C TYR A 99 7.10 3.12 -7.28
N MET A 100 7.72 3.87 -8.18
CA MET A 100 7.17 4.23 -9.49
C MET A 100 8.24 4.01 -10.56
N ARG A 101 7.83 3.60 -11.76
CA ARG A 101 8.75 3.55 -12.91
C ARG A 101 9.03 4.95 -13.42
N ALA A 102 10.30 5.27 -13.60
CA ALA A 102 10.74 6.50 -14.22
C ALA A 102 10.48 6.46 -15.74
N ASN A 103 9.87 7.53 -16.27
CA ASN A 103 9.46 7.64 -17.67
C ASN A 103 10.64 7.59 -18.67
N ASP A 104 11.86 7.90 -18.21
CA ASP A 104 13.05 8.11 -19.04
C ASP A 104 13.96 6.87 -19.17
N SER A 105 13.92 5.96 -18.20
CA SER A 105 14.97 4.95 -18.02
C SER A 105 14.44 3.56 -17.67
N GLY A 106 13.13 3.42 -17.42
CA GLY A 106 12.56 2.19 -16.87
C GLY A 106 13.03 1.85 -15.45
N SER A 107 13.84 2.73 -14.85
CA SER A 107 14.34 2.58 -13.48
C SER A 107 13.22 2.76 -12.47
N LEU A 108 13.35 2.14 -11.30
CA LEU A 108 12.40 2.30 -10.20
C LEU A 108 12.87 3.40 -9.25
N LYS A 109 11.98 4.36 -9.00
CA LYS A 109 12.17 5.46 -8.05
C LYS A 109 11.30 5.22 -6.83
N ILE A 110 11.84 5.44 -5.64
CA ILE A 110 11.03 5.50 -4.41
C ILE A 110 10.32 6.85 -4.42
N ILE A 111 8.99 6.83 -4.32
CA ILE A 111 8.18 8.05 -4.28
C ILE A 111 7.63 8.35 -2.89
N ALA A 112 7.48 7.33 -2.04
CA ALA A 112 7.00 7.46 -0.67
C ALA A 112 7.44 6.28 0.20
N GLU A 113 7.56 6.52 1.50
CA GLU A 113 7.89 5.52 2.52
C GLU A 113 7.03 5.75 3.76
N TYR A 114 6.49 4.66 4.32
CA TYR A 114 5.60 4.68 5.48
C TYR A 114 6.06 3.66 6.52
N GLY A 115 5.76 3.89 7.79
CA GLY A 115 5.98 2.91 8.86
C GLY A 115 7.45 2.65 9.21
N GLN A 116 8.35 3.63 8.99
CA GLN A 116 9.79 3.48 9.26
C GLN A 116 10.10 3.24 10.75
N GLU A 117 9.16 3.58 11.64
CA GLU A 117 9.20 3.25 13.07
C GLU A 117 9.11 1.74 13.35
N TYR A 118 8.65 0.93 12.38
CA TYR A 118 8.59 -0.54 12.48
C TYR A 118 9.82 -1.24 11.88
N GLY A 119 10.85 -0.46 11.55
CA GLY A 119 12.11 -0.93 10.97
C GLY A 119 12.33 -0.41 9.55
N LYS A 120 13.54 -0.63 9.03
CA LYS A 120 13.94 -0.21 7.68
C LYS A 120 14.23 -1.38 6.74
N ASP A 121 14.35 -2.58 7.32
CA ASP A 121 14.73 -3.77 6.59
C ASP A 121 13.50 -4.50 6.04
N ASN A 122 13.66 -4.99 4.80
CA ASN A 122 12.67 -5.80 4.10
C ASN A 122 11.23 -5.22 4.15
N PRO A 123 10.99 -4.01 3.62
CA PRO A 123 9.67 -3.41 3.57
C PRO A 123 8.72 -4.17 2.63
N ILE A 124 7.41 -3.97 2.84
CA ILE A 124 6.40 -4.27 1.84
C ILE A 124 6.63 -3.33 0.66
N ARG A 125 6.79 -3.87 -0.54
CA ARG A 125 7.09 -3.09 -1.75
C ARG A 125 5.88 -3.08 -2.66
N VAL A 126 5.35 -1.90 -2.92
CA VAL A 126 4.23 -1.69 -3.85
C VAL A 126 4.69 -0.83 -5.02
N LEU A 127 4.14 -1.08 -6.20
CA LEU A 127 4.41 -0.33 -7.42
C LEU A 127 3.18 0.53 -7.76
N TYR A 128 3.36 1.84 -7.81
CA TYR A 128 2.35 2.78 -8.26
C TYR A 128 2.56 3.10 -9.75
N HIS A 129 1.49 3.00 -10.54
CA HIS A 129 1.54 3.20 -11.99
C HIS A 129 1.26 4.64 -12.45
N GLY A 130 0.96 5.57 -11.53
CA GLY A 130 0.77 6.99 -11.85
C GLY A 130 -0.66 7.38 -12.26
N TYR A 131 -1.55 6.42 -12.49
CA TYR A 131 -2.96 6.64 -12.87
C TYR A 131 -3.95 6.03 -11.85
N GLY A 132 -3.58 5.95 -10.58
CA GLY A 132 -4.44 5.41 -9.52
C GLY A 132 -4.38 3.89 -9.34
N HIS A 133 -3.49 3.18 -10.05
CA HIS A 133 -3.35 1.72 -9.92
C HIS A 133 -2.07 1.32 -9.17
N TYR A 134 -2.22 0.34 -8.27
CA TYR A 134 -1.14 -0.28 -7.52
C TYR A 134 -0.97 -1.74 -7.91
N ASP A 135 0.28 -2.19 -7.99
CA ASP A 135 0.68 -3.58 -8.18
C ASP A 135 1.72 -4.00 -7.13
N THR A 136 1.96 -5.30 -7.00
CA THR A 136 2.95 -5.85 -6.07
C THR A 136 4.32 -5.89 -6.71
N MET A 137 5.32 -5.30 -6.05
CA MET A 137 6.70 -5.39 -6.55
C MET A 137 7.38 -6.66 -6.01
N ARG A 138 7.75 -7.56 -6.92
CA ARG A 138 8.52 -8.78 -6.59
C ARG A 138 10.02 -8.48 -6.70
N GLY A 139 10.78 -8.75 -5.63
CA GLY A 139 12.24 -8.73 -5.63
C GLY A 139 12.91 -7.74 -4.66
N SER A 140 14.22 -7.93 -4.45
CA SER A 140 15.07 -6.97 -3.74
C SER A 140 15.31 -5.75 -4.63
N ALA A 141 15.06 -4.54 -4.12
CA ALA A 141 15.33 -3.30 -4.83
C ALA A 141 16.85 -3.03 -4.92
N THR A 142 17.59 -3.81 -5.70
CA THR A 142 18.97 -3.49 -6.07
C THR A 142 18.92 -2.41 -7.16
N GLY A 143 18.87 -1.13 -6.75
CA GLY A 143 19.03 -0.01 -7.68
C GLY A 143 18.16 1.23 -7.44
N ALA A 144 17.35 1.29 -6.39
CA ALA A 144 16.51 2.46 -6.16
C ALA A 144 17.30 3.61 -5.50
N GLN A 145 17.44 4.73 -6.20
CA GLN A 145 17.98 5.97 -5.64
C GLN A 145 16.87 6.67 -4.83
N SER A 146 17.08 6.83 -3.52
CA SER A 146 16.19 7.62 -2.65
C SER A 146 16.55 9.11 -2.77
N LYS A 147 15.53 9.98 -2.92
CA LYS A 147 15.68 11.41 -2.62
C LYS A 147 14.86 11.72 -1.38
N LEU A 148 15.57 11.92 -0.26
CA LEU A 148 15.01 12.46 0.97
C LEU A 148 14.49 13.87 0.70
N TYR A 149 13.16 14.04 0.70
CA TYR A 149 12.58 15.39 0.81
C TYR A 149 12.74 15.86 2.26
N LYS A 150 13.56 16.88 2.46
CA LYS A 150 13.58 17.65 3.71
C LYS A 150 12.32 18.52 3.74
N GLN A 151 11.45 18.27 4.69
CA GLN A 151 10.38 19.21 5.04
C GLN A 151 11.03 20.56 5.43
N ARG A 152 10.50 21.63 4.85
CA ARG A 152 10.82 23.02 5.19
C ARG A 152 9.81 23.52 6.21
#